data_AF-A0A3P6PSX1-F1
#
_entry.id   AF-A0A3P6PSX1-F1
#
_cell.length_a   1.000
_cell.length_b   1.000
_cell.length_c   1.000
_cell.angle_alpha   90.00
_cell.angle_beta   90.00
_cell.angle_gamma   90.00
#
_symmetry.space_group_name_H-M   'P 1'
#
loop_
_entity.id
_entity.type
_entity.pdbx_description
1 polymer ?
#
loop_
_entity_poly.entity_id
_entity_poly.type
_entity_poly.pdbx_seq_one_letter_code
_entity_poly.pdbx_strand_id
1 'polypeptide(L)' 'MVSFDVVSLFTSIPQQLAIDVVGQLLSERYDDSKKPLNSEHLLERLRHCLKTYFMFGGQMYEQIKGTPMGSPCQ' A
#
# COMPACT_ATOMS: atom_id res chain seq x y z
N MET A 1 13.45 11.56 28.36
CA MET A 1 12.94 10.64 27.32
C MET A 1 11.93 11.41 26.50
N VAL A 2 12.04 11.41 25.17
CA VAL A 2 11.09 12.13 24.29
C VAL A 2 10.31 11.07 23.51
N SER A 3 8.99 11.16 23.55
CA SER A 3 8.08 10.33 22.77
C SER A 3 7.37 11.18 21.72
N PHE A 4 7.21 10.64 20.52
CA PHE A 4 6.49 11.28 19.43
C PHE A 4 5.26 10.46 19.11
N ASP A 5 4.13 11.14 18.94
CA ASP A 5 2.90 10.57 18.43
C ASP A 5 2.79 10.84 16.93
N VAL A 6 2.39 9.83 16.15
CA VAL A 6 2.18 9.96 14.71
C VAL A 6 0.68 10.15 14.47
N VAL A 7 0.31 11.36 14.10
CA VAL A 7 -1.06 11.67 13.72
C VAL A 7 -1.38 11.04 12.37
N SER A 8 -2.54 10.39 12.27
CA SER A 8 -3.10 9.97 10.99
C SER A 8 -2.18 9.05 10.16
N LEU A 9 -1.47 8.12 10.82
CA LEU A 9 -0.47 7.24 10.20
C LEU A 9 -0.94 6.66 8.86
N PHE A 10 -2.06 5.95 8.83
CA PHE A 10 -2.55 5.27 7.61
C PHE A 10 -3.02 6.25 6.53
N THR A 11 -3.74 7.30 6.92
CA THR A 11 -4.25 8.28 5.97
C THR A 11 -3.17 9.24 5.44
N SER A 12 -1.98 9.23 6.04
CA SER A 12 -0.86 10.09 5.67
C SER A 12 0.21 9.40 4.82
N ILE A 13 0.17 8.07 4.69
CA ILE A 13 1.13 7.33 3.85
C ILE A 13 0.86 7.61 2.36
N PRO A 14 1.83 8.17 1.61
CA PRO A 14 1.69 8.32 0.17
C PRO A 14 1.75 6.95 -0.50
N GLN A 15 0.69 6.57 -1.20
CA GLN A 15 0.59 5.25 -1.85
C GLN A 15 1.72 5.00 -2.86
N GLN A 16 2.06 6.02 -3.66
CA GLN A 16 3.13 5.89 -4.66
C GLN A 16 4.49 5.65 -4.00
N LEU A 17 4.79 6.36 -2.91
CA LEU A 17 6.03 6.16 -2.16
C LEU A 17 6.10 4.73 -1.58
N ALA A 18 4.98 4.21 -1.07
CA ALA A 18 4.94 2.83 -0.58
C ALA A 18 5.21 1.81 -1.70
N ILE A 19 4.64 2.03 -2.89
CA ILE A 19 4.89 1.17 -4.06
C ILE A 19 6.35 1.22 -4.49
N ASP A 20 6.95 2.42 -4.55
CA ASP A 20 8.34 2.61 -4.97
C ASP A 20 9.32 1.92 -4.01
N VAL A 21 9.10 2.08 -2.70
CA VAL A 21 9.91 1.42 -1.65
C VAL A 21 9.79 -0.09 -1.73
N VAL A 22 8.57 -0.63 -1.90
CA VAL A 22 8.40 -2.09 -2.06
C VAL A 22 9.05 -2.58 -3.35
N GLY A 23 8.94 -1.83 -4.45
CA GLY A 23 9.58 -2.18 -5.72
C GLY A 23 11.10 -2.27 -5.61
N GLN A 24 11.72 -1.29 -4.92
CA GLN A 24 13.15 -1.34 -4.64
C GLN A 24 13.52 -2.57 -3.80
N LEU A 25 12.78 -2.84 -2.72
CA LEU A 25 13.03 -4.00 -1.85
C LEU A 25 12.90 -5.32 -2.60
N LEU A 26 11.92 -5.44 -3.48
CA LEU A 26 11.75 -6.62 -4.32
C LEU A 26 12.94 -6.78 -5.27
N SER A 27 13.37 -5.71 -5.94
CA SER A 27 14.56 -5.78 -6.82
C SER A 27 15.84 -6.19 -6.10
N GLU A 28 16.00 -5.82 -4.82
CA GLU A 28 17.21 -6.12 -4.05
C GLU A 28 17.20 -7.51 -3.40
N ARG A 29 16.01 -8.00 -3.01
CA ARG A 29 15.87 -9.16 -2.10
C ARG A 29 15.07 -10.31 -2.68
N TYR A 30 14.32 -10.08 -3.75
CA TYR A 30 13.42 -11.07 -4.33
C TYR A 30 14.06 -11.73 -5.56
N ASP A 31 14.20 -13.05 -5.50
CA ASP A 31 14.75 -13.84 -6.60
C ASP A 31 13.58 -14.45 -7.39
N ASP A 32 13.24 -13.81 -8.50
CA ASP A 32 12.13 -14.22 -9.36
C ASP A 32 12.28 -15.65 -9.90
N SER A 33 13.52 -16.13 -10.09
CA SER A 33 13.78 -17.47 -10.61
C SER A 33 13.47 -18.59 -9.62
N LYS A 34 13.42 -18.26 -8.32
CA LYS A 34 13.19 -19.23 -7.22
C LYS A 34 11.76 -19.21 -6.70
N LYS A 35 10.90 -18.36 -7.25
CA LYS A 35 9.57 -18.11 -6.71
C LYS A 35 8.47 -18.36 -7.74
N PRO A 36 7.29 -18.83 -7.32
CA PRO A 36 6.17 -19.09 -8.23
C PRO A 36 5.49 -17.81 -8.73
N LEU A 37 5.70 -16.68 -8.04
CA LEU A 37 5.18 -15.36 -8.39
C LEU A 37 6.36 -14.44 -8.63
N ASN A 38 6.33 -13.68 -9.73
CA ASN A 38 7.34 -12.66 -10.00
C ASN A 38 7.06 -11.37 -9.19
N SER A 39 8.09 -10.55 -9.06
CA SER A 39 8.12 -9.25 -8.40
C SER A 39 7.10 -8.27 -9.00
N GLU A 40 6.94 -8.27 -10.32
CA GLU A 40 5.96 -7.45 -11.03
C GLU A 40 4.51 -7.77 -10.64
N HIS A 41 4.14 -9.05 -10.54
CA HIS A 41 2.81 -9.49 -10.10
C HIS A 41 2.57 -9.14 -8.64
N LEU A 42 3.59 -9.17 -7.79
CA LEU A 42 3.47 -8.71 -6.41
C LEU A 42 3.21 -7.20 -6.33
N LEU A 43 3.91 -6.42 -7.16
CA LEU A 43 3.69 -4.97 -7.25
C LEU A 43 2.30 -4.64 -7.82
N GLU A 44 1.85 -5.35 -8.85
CA GLU A 44 0.51 -5.17 -9.41
C GLU A 44 -0.57 -5.46 -8.36
N ARG A 45 -0.42 -6.55 -7.60
CA ARG A 45 -1.33 -6.88 -6.49
C ARG A 45 -1.32 -5.78 -5.41
N LEU A 46 -0.14 -5.28 -5.04
CA LEU A 46 -0.03 -4.16 -4.10
C LEU A 46 -0.78 -2.92 -4.62
N ARG A 47 -0.64 -2.56 -5.90
CA ARG A 47 -1.36 -1.43 -6.51
C ARG A 47 -2.88 -1.62 -6.42
N HIS A 48 -3.37 -2.83 -6.66
CA HIS A 48 -4.80 -3.14 -6.50
C HIS A 48 -5.27 -3.05 -5.06
N CYS A 49 -4.46 -3.54 -4.11
CA CYS A 49 -4.73 -3.46 -2.69
C CYS A 49 -4.78 -2.03 -2.14
N LEU A 50 -3.95 -1.14 -2.68
CA LEU A 50 -3.91 0.27 -2.28
C LEU A 50 -5.07 1.08 -2.88
N LYS A 51 -5.59 0.66 -4.05
CA LYS A 51 -6.82 1.23 -4.62
C LYS A 51 -8.03 0.81 -3.79
N THR A 52 -8.47 1.69 -2.91
CA THR A 52 -9.64 1.45 -2.07
C THR A 52 -10.80 2.36 -2.43
N TYR A 53 -12.01 1.81 -2.33
CA TYR A 53 -13.26 2.53 -2.51
C TYR A 53 -14.07 2.49 -1.22
N PHE A 54 -14.82 3.55 -0.96
CA PHE A 54 -15.75 3.61 0.17
C PHE A 54 -17.09 4.19 -0.28
N MET A 55 -18.16 3.84 0.43
CA MET A 55 -19.49 4.42 0.21
C MET A 55 -19.82 5.46 1.27
N PHE A 56 -20.35 6.59 0.85
CA PHE A 56 -20.88 7.62 1.73
C PHE A 56 -22.14 8.22 1.10
N GLY A 57 -23.25 8.26 1.86
CA GLY A 57 -24.52 8.79 1.34
C GLY A 57 -25.04 8.09 0.08
N GLY A 58 -24.77 6.79 -0.07
CA GLY A 58 -25.17 6.01 -1.25
C GLY A 58 -24.31 6.24 -2.51
N GLN A 59 -23.26 7.06 -2.42
CA GLN A 59 -22.32 7.30 -3.51
C GLN A 59 -20.98 6.59 -3.24
N MET A 60 -20.36 6.08 -4.29
CA MET A 60 -19.04 5.42 -4.22
C MET A 60 -17.93 6.43 -4.52
N TYR A 61 -16.89 6.42 -3.69
CA TYR A 61 -15.74 7.30 -3.79
C TYR A 61 -14.44 6.49 -3.82
N GLU A 62 -13.46 6.95 -4.58
CA GLU A 62 -12.11 6.42 -4.56
C GLU A 62 -11.26 7.16 -3.52
N GLN A 63 -10.52 6.41 -2.71
CA GLN A 63 -9.56 6.97 -1.77
C GLN A 63 -8.25 7.29 -2.49
N ILE A 64 -8.07 8.56 -2.84
CA ILE A 64 -6.89 9.07 -3.56
C ILE A 64 -5.65 9.29 -2.68
N LYS A 65 -5.81 9.31 -1.34
CA LYS A 65 -4.73 9.58 -0.38
C LYS A 65 -4.80 8.66 0.84
N GLY A 66 -3.63 8.20 1.26
CA GLY A 66 -3.51 7.29 2.38
C GLY A 66 -4.10 5.92 2.11
N THR A 67 -4.11 5.08 3.13
CA THR A 67 -4.83 3.82 3.15
C THR A 67 -5.98 3.88 4.15
N PRO A 68 -7.10 3.18 3.91
CA PRO A 68 -8.18 3.12 4.87
C PRO A 68 -7.74 2.29 6.07
N MET A 69 -8.12 2.74 7.25
CA MET A 69 -7.98 1.96 8.47
C MET A 69 -8.80 0.67 8.35
N GLY A 70 -8.19 -0.48 8.58
CA GLY A 70 -8.86 -1.78 8.48
C GLY A 70 -8.80 -2.44 7.10
N SER A 71 -7.95 -1.95 6.19
CA SER A 71 -7.68 -2.66 4.93
C SER A 71 -7.05 -4.05 5.20
N PRO A 72 -7.35 -5.10 4.41
CA PRO A 72 -6.77 -6.44 4.58
C PRO A 72 -5.24 -6.51 4.37
N CYS A 73 -4.64 -5.42 3.92
CA CYS A 73 -3.21 -5.29 3.68
C CYS A 73 -2.45 -4.69 4.86
N GLN A 74 -3.15 -4.43 5.97
CA GLN A 74 -2.60 -3.98 7.24
C GLN A 74 -2.24 -5.15 8.15
#